data_AF-A0ABD3EKL5-F1
#
_entry.id   AF-A0ABD3EKL5-F1
#
_cell.length_a   1.000
_cell.length_b   1.000
_cell.length_c   1.000
_cell.angle_alpha   90.00
_cell.angle_beta   90.00
_cell.angle_gamma   90.00
#
_symmetry.space_group_name_H-M   'P 1'
#
loop_
_entity.id
_entity.type
_entity.pdbx_description
1 polymer ?
#
loop_
_entity_poly.entity_id
_entity_poly.type
_entity_poly.pdbx_seq_one_letter_code
_entity_poly.pdbx_strand_id
1 'polypeptide(L)'
;MMAYPPAPAPPPMQTPVSVSVIDPHFQVGYAVDLTIQKKISLAEGGFGVTDINGNIMFTVKGKLFSLHDRRVLVDAVGNPLFTFQQKLLTSHRRWQVFRGESTDSSNLLFSVKKSSLIQFKTKLDVFMASNTSEDVCDFRIDGSYYERFMRRICWKHQQYHCPT
;
A
#
# COMPACT_ATOMS: atom_id res chain seq x y z
N MET A 1 -11.69 44.41 42.89
CA MET A 1 -11.85 42.99 42.53
C MET A 1 -11.71 42.91 41.01
N MET A 2 -10.58 42.44 40.49
CA MET A 2 -10.36 42.36 39.03
C MET A 2 -10.89 41.02 38.53
N ALA A 3 -11.86 41.04 37.62
CA ALA A 3 -12.38 39.84 36.98
C ALA A 3 -11.39 39.34 35.93
N TYR A 4 -10.99 38.08 36.02
CA TYR A 4 -10.14 37.46 35.00
C TYR A 4 -10.96 37.15 33.73
N PRO A 5 -10.40 37.35 32.53
CA PRO A 5 -11.07 36.97 31.29
C PRO A 5 -11.23 35.45 31.21
N PRO A 6 -12.30 34.97 30.57
CA PRO A 6 -12.54 33.54 30.38
C PRO A 6 -11.43 32.91 29.53
N ALA A 7 -11.03 31.69 29.89
CA ALA A 7 -10.02 30.94 29.16
C ALA A 7 -10.47 30.68 27.70
N PRO A 8 -9.53 30.70 26.73
CA PRO A 8 -9.85 30.39 25.34
C PRO A 8 -10.37 28.96 25.20
N ALA A 9 -11.38 28.78 24.35
CA ALA A 9 -11.96 27.47 24.08
C ALA A 9 -10.90 26.51 23.51
N PRO A 10 -10.95 25.21 23.89
CA PRO A 10 -10.05 24.22 23.32
C PRO A 10 -10.25 24.14 21.80
N PRO A 11 -9.17 23.94 21.03
CA PRO A 11 -9.28 23.78 19.58
C PRO A 11 -10.18 22.57 19.25
N PRO A 12 -10.96 22.64 18.17
CA PRO A 12 -11.83 21.52 17.77
C PRO A 12 -10.98 20.25 17.59
N MET A 13 -11.36 19.18 18.28
CA MET A 13 -10.74 17.87 18.12
C MET A 13 -10.88 17.45 16.65
N GLN A 14 -9.77 17.41 15.93
CA GLN A 14 -9.73 16.97 14.54
C GLN A 14 -10.18 15.50 14.51
N THR A 15 -11.34 15.23 13.92
CA THR A 15 -11.76 13.86 13.62
C THR A 15 -10.70 13.21 12.73
N PRO A 16 -10.21 12.00 13.05
CA PRO A 16 -9.22 11.34 12.21
C PRO A 16 -9.82 11.13 10.82
N VAL A 17 -9.25 11.80 9.82
CA VAL A 17 -9.65 11.66 8.42
C VAL A 17 -9.30 10.24 7.98
N SER A 18 -10.30 9.40 7.73
CA SER A 18 -10.09 8.06 7.19
C SER A 18 -9.67 8.17 5.72
N VAL A 19 -8.40 7.98 5.43
CA VAL A 19 -7.91 7.92 4.04
C VAL A 19 -8.25 6.54 3.46
N SER A 20 -9.24 6.48 2.57
CA SER A 20 -9.50 5.28 1.77
C SER A 20 -8.68 5.33 0.49
N VAL A 21 -7.72 4.42 0.35
CA VAL A 21 -6.77 4.41 -0.79
C VAL A 21 -7.36 3.76 -2.04
N ILE A 22 -8.27 2.80 -1.88
CA ILE A 22 -8.79 1.98 -2.98
C ILE A 22 -10.29 2.19 -3.11
N ASP A 23 -11.06 1.62 -2.19
CA ASP A 23 -12.51 1.73 -2.13
C ASP A 23 -13.00 1.53 -0.69
N PRO A 24 -13.99 2.31 -0.22
CA PRO A 24 -14.60 2.15 1.09
C PRO A 24 -15.09 0.74 1.41
N HIS A 25 -15.50 -0.08 0.44
CA HIS A 25 -15.97 -1.44 0.73
C HIS A 25 -14.88 -2.40 1.23
N PHE A 26 -13.60 -2.05 1.05
CA PHE A 26 -12.48 -2.78 1.65
C PHE A 26 -12.13 -2.29 3.07
N GLN A 27 -12.87 -1.33 3.61
CA GLN A 27 -12.68 -0.84 4.98
C GLN A 27 -13.58 -1.63 5.93
N VAL A 28 -12.96 -2.33 6.87
CA VAL A 28 -13.66 -3.04 7.94
C VAL A 28 -13.20 -2.54 9.30
N GLY A 29 -14.09 -2.60 10.29
CA GLY A 29 -13.82 -2.12 11.66
C GLY A 29 -12.95 -3.04 12.51
N TYR A 30 -12.36 -4.09 11.92
CA TYR A 30 -11.58 -5.11 12.61
C TYR A 30 -10.39 -5.56 11.76
N ALA A 31 -9.38 -6.16 12.39
CA ALA A 31 -8.22 -6.69 11.68
C ALA A 31 -8.62 -7.93 10.86
N VAL A 32 -8.18 -7.98 9.60
CA VAL A 32 -8.38 -9.13 8.71
C VAL A 32 -7.05 -9.83 8.50
N ASP A 33 -6.98 -11.09 8.90
CA ASP A 33 -5.82 -11.93 8.66
C ASP A 33 -5.89 -12.56 7.27
N LEU A 34 -4.85 -12.30 6.46
CA LEU A 34 -4.75 -12.77 5.09
C LEU A 34 -3.52 -13.66 4.90
N THR A 35 -3.69 -14.74 4.16
CA THR A 35 -2.64 -15.71 3.86
C THR A 35 -2.31 -15.71 2.36
N ILE A 36 -1.03 -15.64 2.04
CA ILE A 36 -0.55 -15.74 0.66
C ILE A 36 -0.31 -17.21 0.31
N GLN A 37 -1.11 -17.74 -0.60
CA GLN A 37 -0.96 -19.10 -1.13
C GLN A 37 -0.24 -19.07 -2.49
N LYS A 38 1.01 -19.51 -2.49
CA LYS A 38 1.74 -19.77 -3.74
C LYS A 38 1.24 -21.08 -4.33
N LYS A 39 0.47 -21.03 -5.43
CA LYS A 39 0.15 -22.22 -6.20
C LYS A 39 1.34 -22.55 -7.10
N ILE A 40 1.92 -23.74 -6.93
CA ILE A 40 3.04 -24.25 -7.73
C ILE A 40 2.63 -24.46 -9.20
N SER A 41 1.33 -24.53 -9.49
CA SER A 41 0.76 -24.85 -10.81
C SER A 41 0.37 -23.66 -11.70
N LEU A 42 0.48 -22.40 -11.25
CA LEU A 42 0.32 -21.28 -12.18
C LEU A 42 1.65 -21.06 -12.88
N ALA A 43 1.70 -21.35 -14.17
CA ALA A 43 2.88 -21.26 -15.06
C ALA A 43 3.56 -19.86 -15.11
N GLU A 44 3.15 -18.89 -14.29
CA GLU A 44 3.32 -17.45 -14.53
C GLU A 44 3.52 -16.61 -13.26
N GLY A 45 3.82 -17.22 -12.11
CA GLY A 45 4.14 -16.47 -10.89
C GLY A 45 2.93 -15.78 -10.21
N GLY A 46 1.71 -16.15 -10.57
CA GLY A 46 0.49 -15.74 -9.87
C GLY A 46 0.32 -16.46 -8.52
N PHE A 47 -0.38 -15.81 -7.58
CA PHE A 47 -0.67 -16.38 -6.26
C PHE A 47 -2.02 -15.90 -5.74
N GLY A 48 -2.65 -16.73 -4.90
CA GLY A 48 -3.91 -16.41 -4.23
C GLY A 48 -3.67 -15.76 -2.88
N VAL A 49 -4.58 -14.90 -2.47
CA VAL A 49 -4.67 -14.34 -1.13
C VAL A 49 -5.98 -14.83 -0.53
N THR A 50 -5.91 -15.54 0.58
CA THR A 50 -7.09 -16.11 1.25
C THR A 50 -7.28 -15.52 2.64
N ASP A 51 -8.50 -15.61 3.18
CA ASP A 51 -8.71 -15.46 4.62
C ASP A 51 -8.17 -16.67 5.40
N ILE A 52 -8.36 -16.64 6.73
CA ILE A 52 -8.00 -17.73 7.65
C ILE A 52 -8.78 -19.02 7.41
N ASN A 53 -9.94 -18.95 6.76
CA ASN A 53 -10.79 -20.10 6.44
C ASN A 53 -10.43 -20.71 5.08
N GLY A 54 -9.49 -20.12 4.34
CA GLY A 54 -9.09 -20.56 3.01
C GLY A 54 -9.96 -20.02 1.87
N ASN A 55 -10.91 -19.13 2.16
CA ASN A 55 -11.71 -18.48 1.11
C ASN A 55 -10.83 -17.49 0.33
N ILE A 56 -10.89 -17.54 -1.00
CA ILE A 56 -10.13 -16.63 -1.86
C ILE A 56 -10.72 -15.23 -1.71
N MET A 57 -9.89 -14.29 -1.24
CA MET A 57 -10.21 -12.87 -1.18
C MET A 57 -9.70 -12.15 -2.42
N PHE A 58 -8.48 -12.49 -2.86
CA PHE A 58 -7.87 -11.88 -4.04
C PHE A 58 -7.00 -12.88 -4.80
N THR A 59 -6.78 -12.60 -6.09
CA THR A 59 -5.79 -13.32 -6.90
C THR A 59 -4.88 -12.33 -7.59
N VAL A 60 -3.57 -12.57 -7.54
CA VAL A 60 -2.59 -11.84 -8.34
C VAL A 60 -2.34 -12.61 -9.63
N LYS A 61 -2.64 -11.98 -10.76
CA LYS A 61 -2.36 -12.48 -12.11
C LYS A 61 -1.14 -11.77 -12.68
N GLY A 62 -0.14 -12.51 -13.12
CA GLY A 62 0.96 -11.97 -13.92
C GLY A 62 0.55 -11.87 -15.40
N LYS A 63 1.22 -11.01 -16.18
CA LYS A 63 1.09 -11.02 -17.64
C LYS A 63 2.31 -11.70 -18.26
N LEU A 64 2.09 -12.78 -19.01
CA LEU A 64 3.12 -13.40 -19.85
C LEU A 64 3.82 -12.35 -20.71
N PHE A 65 5.15 -12.39 -20.76
CA PHE A 65 5.99 -11.55 -21.63
C PHE A 65 5.90 -10.02 -21.41
N SER A 66 5.54 -9.56 -20.20
CA SER A 66 5.57 -8.13 -19.88
C SER A 66 7.00 -7.63 -19.64
N LEU A 67 7.45 -6.67 -20.46
CA LEU A 67 8.75 -5.98 -20.29
C LEU A 67 8.86 -5.22 -18.96
N HIS A 68 7.76 -4.89 -18.27
CA HIS A 68 7.72 -4.01 -17.10
C HIS A 68 7.24 -4.71 -15.81
N ASP A 69 7.35 -6.06 -15.74
CA ASP A 69 6.81 -6.91 -14.64
C ASP A 69 5.42 -6.41 -14.18
N ARG A 70 4.42 -6.54 -15.06
CA ARG A 70 3.06 -6.09 -14.81
C ARG A 70 2.26 -7.21 -14.13
N ARG A 71 1.55 -6.86 -13.06
CA ARG A 71 0.67 -7.76 -12.32
C ARG A 71 -0.66 -7.09 -12.02
N VAL A 72 -1.74 -7.85 -12.02
CA VAL A 72 -3.08 -7.35 -11.74
C VAL A 72 -3.61 -8.08 -10.52
N LEU A 73 -4.06 -7.34 -9.50
CA LEU A 73 -4.86 -7.91 -8.42
C LEU A 73 -6.31 -7.92 -8.86
N VAL A 74 -6.94 -9.08 -8.79
CA VAL A 74 -8.37 -9.26 -9.01
C VAL A 74 -9.05 -9.70 -7.72
N ASP A 75 -10.33 -9.34 -7.59
CA ASP A 75 -11.19 -9.82 -6.50
C ASP A 75 -11.53 -11.33 -6.65
N ALA A 76 -12.33 -11.85 -5.72
CA ALA A 76 -12.76 -13.24 -5.71
C ALA A 76 -13.60 -13.66 -6.93
N VAL A 77 -14.26 -12.71 -7.60
CA VAL A 77 -15.12 -12.94 -8.78
C VAL A 77 -14.33 -12.72 -10.09
N GLY A 78 -13.14 -12.15 -10.00
CA GLY A 78 -12.22 -11.94 -11.12
C GLY A 78 -12.19 -10.51 -11.66
N ASN A 79 -12.86 -9.54 -11.00
CA ASN A 79 -12.82 -8.14 -11.41
C ASN A 79 -11.44 -7.53 -11.08
N PRO A 80 -10.82 -6.78 -12.00
CA PRO A 80 -9.54 -6.13 -11.76
C PRO A 80 -9.70 -4.95 -10.79
N LEU A 81 -8.98 -5.00 -9.67
CA LEU A 81 -8.95 -3.93 -8.67
C LEU A 81 -7.83 -2.94 -8.96
N PHE A 82 -6.62 -3.45 -9.19
CA PHE A 82 -5.46 -2.63 -9.49
C PHE A 82 -4.36 -3.36 -10.24
N THR A 83 -3.56 -2.57 -10.94
CA THR A 83 -2.39 -3.01 -11.68
C THR A 83 -1.13 -2.50 -11.00
N PHE A 84 -0.22 -3.42 -10.71
CA PHE A 84 1.16 -3.14 -10.33
C PHE A 84 2.04 -3.15 -11.57
N GLN A 85 2.91 -2.16 -11.71
CA GLN A 85 3.89 -2.11 -12.77
C GLN A 85 5.24 -1.65 -12.23
N GLN A 86 6.30 -2.38 -12.57
CA GLN A 86 7.64 -1.93 -12.27
C GLN A 86 8.06 -0.88 -13.30
N LYS A 87 8.52 0.28 -12.82
CA LYS A 87 9.08 1.30 -13.69
C LYS A 87 10.51 0.93 -14.07
N LEU A 88 10.74 0.69 -15.37
CA LEU A 88 12.06 0.34 -15.90
C LEU A 88 13.09 1.44 -15.61
N LEU A 89 14.35 1.02 -15.43
CA LEU A 89 15.51 1.91 -15.26
C LEU A 89 15.39 2.89 -14.08
N THR A 90 14.60 2.56 -13.06
CA THR A 90 14.52 3.37 -11.85
C THR A 90 15.51 2.93 -10.78
N SER A 91 16.15 3.91 -10.15
CA SER A 91 16.82 3.70 -8.87
C SER A 91 15.79 3.17 -7.85
N HIS A 92 16.21 2.26 -6.95
CA HIS A 92 15.37 1.67 -5.90
C HIS A 92 14.22 0.75 -6.35
N ARG A 93 14.18 0.32 -7.64
CA ARG A 93 13.15 -0.59 -8.19
C ARG A 93 11.72 -0.11 -7.90
N ARG A 94 11.38 1.07 -8.41
CA ARG A 94 10.07 1.68 -8.16
C ARG A 94 8.95 0.87 -8.80
N TRP A 95 7.89 0.69 -8.05
CA TRP A 95 6.60 0.16 -8.48
C TRP A 95 5.56 1.26 -8.51
N GLN A 96 4.64 1.20 -9.47
CA GLN A 96 3.47 2.06 -9.56
C GLN A 96 2.22 1.20 -9.46
N VAL A 97 1.21 1.72 -8.78
CA VAL A 97 -0.08 1.05 -8.59
C VAL A 97 -1.17 1.90 -9.22
N PHE A 98 -1.90 1.31 -10.15
CA PHE A 98 -2.94 1.96 -10.92
C PHE A 98 -4.30 1.34 -10.64
N ARG A 99 -5.37 2.14 -10.73
CA ARG A 99 -6.75 1.68 -10.62
C ARG A 99 -7.12 0.75 -11.78
N GLY A 100 -7.80 -0.35 -11.45
CA GLY A 100 -8.27 -1.34 -12.41
C GLY A 100 -7.15 -1.92 -13.27
N GLU A 101 -7.45 -2.20 -14.54
CA GLU A 101 -6.48 -2.69 -15.51
C GLU A 101 -5.85 -1.58 -16.36
N SER A 102 -5.52 -0.43 -15.76
CA SER A 102 -4.86 0.70 -16.44
C SER A 102 -3.37 0.80 -16.09
N THR A 103 -2.63 1.54 -16.91
CA THR A 103 -1.27 2.06 -16.61
C THR A 103 -1.18 3.57 -16.91
N ASP A 104 -2.33 4.23 -17.03
CA ASP A 104 -2.41 5.66 -17.33
C ASP A 104 -2.09 6.48 -16.08
N SER A 105 -1.40 7.60 -16.26
CA SER A 105 -1.04 8.48 -15.13
C SER A 105 -2.27 9.01 -14.37
N SER A 106 -3.40 9.21 -15.05
CA SER A 106 -4.67 9.62 -14.43
C SER A 106 -5.26 8.56 -13.50
N ASN A 107 -4.88 7.29 -13.67
CA ASN A 107 -5.29 6.17 -12.85
C ASN A 107 -4.26 5.80 -11.79
N LEU A 108 -3.15 6.54 -11.66
CA LEU A 108 -2.14 6.29 -10.64
C LEU A 108 -2.73 6.53 -9.25
N LEU A 109 -2.60 5.54 -8.37
CA LEU A 109 -3.03 5.62 -6.97
C LEU A 109 -1.86 6.02 -6.07
N PHE A 110 -0.75 5.30 -6.19
CA PHE A 110 0.47 5.55 -5.45
C PHE A 110 1.67 4.87 -6.12
N SER A 111 2.86 5.24 -5.69
CA SER A 111 4.11 4.58 -6.04
C SER A 111 4.82 4.07 -4.81
N VAL A 112 5.62 3.01 -4.98
CA VAL A 112 6.37 2.37 -3.91
C VAL A 112 7.81 2.21 -4.36
N LYS A 113 8.77 2.59 -3.52
CA LYS A 113 10.21 2.36 -3.76
C LYS A 113 10.87 1.82 -2.50
N LYS A 114 12.01 1.14 -2.66
CA LYS A 114 12.85 0.82 -1.50
C LYS A 114 13.33 2.12 -0.85
N SER A 115 13.35 2.19 0.48
CA SER A 115 13.84 3.40 1.16
C SER A 115 15.37 3.60 1.01
N SER A 116 16.10 2.57 0.57
CA SER A 116 17.54 2.61 0.27
C SER A 116 17.93 1.46 -0.66
N LEU A 117 18.99 1.64 -1.46
CA LEU A 117 19.54 0.62 -2.36
C LEU A 117 20.11 -0.59 -1.60
N ILE A 118 20.69 -0.35 -0.41
CA ILE A 118 21.31 -1.37 0.44
C ILE A 118 20.55 -1.37 1.77
N GLN A 119 19.81 -2.45 2.04
CA GLN A 119 19.07 -2.62 3.29
C GLN A 119 19.13 -4.07 3.78
N PHE A 120 19.35 -4.25 5.08
CA PHE A 120 19.31 -5.57 5.75
C PHE A 120 17.88 -6.02 6.10
N LYS A 121 16.95 -5.08 6.25
CA LYS A 121 15.51 -5.32 6.46
C LYS A 121 14.73 -4.67 5.32
N THR A 122 13.64 -5.29 4.89
CA THR A 122 12.83 -4.72 3.80
C THR A 122 12.12 -3.48 4.32
N LYS A 123 12.46 -2.30 3.78
CA LYS A 123 11.73 -1.06 4.02
C LYS A 123 11.30 -0.45 2.70
N LEU A 124 10.01 -0.18 2.59
CA LEU A 124 9.42 0.45 1.41
C LEU A 124 8.75 1.75 1.81
N ASP A 125 9.01 2.78 1.02
CA ASP A 125 8.35 4.07 1.14
C ASP A 125 7.25 4.16 0.08
N VAL A 126 6.06 4.58 0.50
CA VAL A 126 4.87 4.75 -0.33
C VAL A 126 4.59 6.23 -0.48
N PHE A 127 4.38 6.64 -1.73
CA PHE A 127 4.06 8.01 -2.12
C PHE A 127 2.73 8.01 -2.86
N MET A 128 1.72 8.68 -2.30
CA MET A 128 0.42 8.83 -2.93
C MET A 128 0.54 9.63 -4.23
N ALA A 129 -0.36 9.42 -5.18
CA ALA A 129 -0.32 10.14 -6.46
C ALA A 129 -0.42 11.68 -6.29
N SER A 130 -1.04 12.15 -5.20
CA SER A 130 -1.10 13.57 -4.84
C SER A 130 0.21 14.13 -4.29
N ASN A 131 1.15 13.28 -3.86
CA ASN A 131 2.44 13.68 -3.32
C ASN A 131 3.48 13.80 -4.44
N THR A 132 3.51 14.96 -5.10
CA THR A 132 4.36 15.19 -6.27
C THR A 132 5.80 15.55 -5.93
N SER A 133 6.07 16.07 -4.72
CA SER A 133 7.45 16.42 -4.32
C SER A 133 8.24 15.19 -3.87
N GLU A 134 7.56 14.22 -3.25
CA GLU A 134 8.14 12.99 -2.71
C GLU A 134 9.28 13.20 -1.69
N ASP A 135 9.33 14.37 -1.05
CA ASP A 135 10.32 14.68 -0.01
C ASP A 135 10.11 13.82 1.24
N VAL A 136 8.83 13.57 1.57
CA VAL A 136 8.39 12.74 2.69
C VAL A 136 7.41 11.68 2.18
N CYS A 137 7.57 10.43 2.59
CA CYS A 137 6.65 9.36 2.24
C CYS A 137 5.36 9.44 3.08
N ASP A 138 4.22 9.14 2.46
CA ASP A 138 2.92 9.10 3.13
C ASP A 138 2.80 7.89 4.05
N PHE A 139 3.30 6.74 3.58
CA PHE A 139 3.34 5.51 4.36
C PHE A 139 4.70 4.84 4.26
N ARG A 140 5.07 4.16 5.35
CA ARG A 140 6.22 3.26 5.38
C ARG A 140 5.77 1.85 5.69
N ILE A 141 6.32 0.91 4.91
CA ILE A 141 6.17 -0.52 5.11
C ILE A 141 7.50 -1.04 5.64
N ASP A 142 7.47 -1.59 6.85
CA ASP A 142 8.58 -2.34 7.43
C ASP A 142 8.30 -3.85 7.34
N GLY A 143 9.30 -4.63 6.93
CA GLY A 143 9.23 -6.09 6.88
C GLY A 143 10.56 -6.77 7.20
N SER A 144 10.50 -7.90 7.88
CA SER A 144 11.62 -8.83 8.05
C SER A 144 11.48 -9.97 7.02
N TYR A 145 12.41 -10.06 6.06
CA TYR A 145 12.43 -11.17 5.10
C TYR A 145 12.97 -12.48 5.72
N TYR A 146 13.64 -12.38 6.88
CA TYR A 146 14.37 -13.48 7.52
C TYR A 146 13.51 -14.40 8.41
N GLU A 147 12.26 -14.06 8.71
CA GLU A 147 11.39 -14.94 9.49
C GLU A 147 10.42 -15.65 8.53
N ARG A 148 10.74 -16.89 8.19
CA ARG A 148 9.99 -17.74 7.25
C ARG A 148 8.48 -17.90 7.54
N PHE A 149 7.95 -17.37 8.64
CA PHE A 149 6.56 -17.61 9.05
C PHE A 149 5.79 -16.39 9.59
N MET A 150 6.40 -15.21 9.75
CA MET A 150 5.66 -14.01 10.19
C MET A 150 5.86 -12.83 9.25
N ARG A 151 4.86 -12.58 8.41
CA ARG A 151 4.77 -11.40 7.55
C ARG A 151 3.90 -10.36 8.22
N ARG A 152 4.40 -9.67 9.25
CA ARG A 152 3.72 -8.48 9.75
C ARG A 152 4.13 -7.29 8.90
N ILE A 153 3.26 -6.88 7.98
CA ILE A 153 3.38 -5.59 7.31
C ILE A 153 2.78 -4.58 8.27
N CYS A 154 3.65 -3.86 8.99
CA CYS A 154 3.22 -2.72 9.80
C CYS A 154 3.10 -1.50 8.89
N TRP A 155 1.91 -0.92 8.85
CA TRP A 155 1.67 0.38 8.21
C TRP A 155 1.76 1.46 9.27
N LYS A 156 2.65 2.43 9.06
CA LYS A 156 2.66 3.67 9.84
C LYS A 156 2.31 4.82 8.91
N HIS A 157 1.27 5.57 9.26
CA HIS A 157 1.00 6.87 8.67
C HIS A 157 2.03 7.85 9.26
N GLN A 158 2.91 8.38 8.42
CA GLN A 158 3.88 9.36 8.87
C GLN A 158 3.18 10.73 8.86
N GLN A 159 2.52 11.11 9.96
CA GLN A 159 2.04 12.49 10.07
C GLN A 159 3.24 13.44 10.16
N TYR A 160 3.12 14.54 9.41
CA TYR A 160 4.03 15.67 9.31
C TYR A 160 4.85 15.91 10.58
N HIS A 161 6.16 15.68 10.51
CA HIS A 161 7.08 16.38 11.41
C HIS A 161 7.35 17.75 10.78
N CYS A 162 6.77 18.81 11.36
CA CYS A 162 7.26 20.16 11.13
C CYS A 162 8.75 20.21 11.48
N PRO A 163 9.64 20.72 10.61
CA PRO A 163 10.96 21.16 11.04
C PRO A 163 10.73 22.35 11.99
N THR A 164 11.31 22.28 13.19
CA THR A 164 11.50 23.43 14.09
C THR A 164 12.36 24.51 13.45
#